data_AF-A0A759YQF9-F1
#
_entry.id   AF-A0A759YQF9-F1
#
_cell.length_a   1.000
_cell.length_b   1.000
_cell.length_c   1.000
_cell.angle_alpha   90.00
_cell.angle_beta   90.00
_cell.angle_gamma   90.00
#
_symmetry.space_group_name_H-M   'P 1'
#
loop_
_entity.id
_entity.type
_entity.pdbx_description
1 polymer ?
#
loop_
_entity_poly.entity_id
_entity_poly.type
_entity_poly.pdbx_seq_one_letter_code
_entity_poly.pdbx_strand_id
1 'polypeptide(L)'
;SPCLTPEQLSRYGVDISKYPALSTDTKCADLNAIPQATTHFDFYSQRLSIVVPPQSMLPKVTGIAPEALWDDGIPALMLNWDASTQHNEYRGPWSSRSDSDYVRLQPGLNLGAWRLRNASTWQKSSSQPGKWQSAYTYAERGINSLKSRLTLGESYTTGSVFDSVPFRGVMLASDENMVPYNQRAFAPVVRGIARTQARVEVRQNGYLMSAQTVPAGPFEITDLPSTGGSGDLLVTVLESDGSRQDITVPYNTPAIALRQGYLKYSVAGGQYRSSSDHVRHSPVMSAELMYGLPWNLTVYGGIQTAEHYQSGSAGLGAMLGAWGALSADVTHARSQWYGDDTRTGQRWRVRYNEGLDSGTTLSMASEEYDSEGYSSLSETLNTWCESDHPCGYSSVYRPLKQKSRTSVSLSQSLGEAGSLSLNGSRQTYRNDSSNGTSWGAGYSTMLWGRLVVSLDWSRNQNTDRQGRTS
;
A
#
# COMPACT_ATOMS: atom_id res chain seq x y z
N SER A 1 35.07 -31.51 23.10
CA SER A 1 34.16 -30.77 22.20
C SER A 1 33.05 -30.16 23.03
N PRO A 2 32.60 -28.93 22.73
CA PRO A 2 31.47 -28.31 23.43
C PRO A 2 30.19 -29.11 23.15
N CYS A 3 29.31 -29.26 24.14
CA CYS A 3 27.97 -29.81 23.93
C CYS A 3 27.05 -28.68 23.44
N LEU A 4 26.77 -28.67 22.14
CA LEU A 4 25.82 -27.75 21.52
C LEU A 4 24.71 -28.56 20.88
N THR A 5 23.47 -28.12 21.03
CA THR A 5 22.33 -28.73 20.33
C THR A 5 22.37 -28.38 18.85
N PRO A 6 21.78 -29.21 17.96
CA PRO A 6 21.61 -28.86 16.55
C PRO A 6 20.90 -27.51 16.36
N GLU A 7 19.92 -27.19 17.22
CA GLU A 7 19.20 -25.91 17.20
C GLU A 7 20.11 -24.72 17.53
N GLN A 8 21.03 -24.85 18.50
CA GLN A 8 22.02 -23.82 18.80
C GLN A 8 22.96 -23.60 17.61
N LEU A 9 23.43 -24.68 16.97
CA LEU A 9 24.28 -24.57 15.77
C LEU A 9 23.57 -23.90 14.61
N SER A 10 22.29 -24.24 14.38
CA SER A 10 21.44 -23.58 13.39
C SER A 10 21.28 -22.08 13.68
N ARG A 11 21.09 -21.70 14.96
CA ARG A 11 21.05 -20.29 15.38
C ARG A 11 22.37 -19.55 15.15
N TYR A 12 23.50 -20.23 15.23
CA TYR A 12 24.82 -19.68 14.89
C TYR A 12 25.05 -19.59 13.36
N GLY A 13 24.10 -20.06 12.56
CA GLY A 13 24.12 -19.98 11.10
C GLY A 13 24.64 -21.22 10.40
N VAL A 14 24.83 -22.35 11.11
CA VAL A 14 25.25 -23.62 10.48
C VAL A 14 24.05 -24.27 9.77
N ASP A 15 24.26 -24.72 8.54
CA ASP A 15 23.27 -25.46 7.77
C ASP A 15 23.25 -26.93 8.18
N ILE A 16 22.45 -27.24 9.20
CA ILE A 16 22.31 -28.58 9.77
C ILE A 16 21.71 -29.59 8.76
N SER A 17 21.01 -29.13 7.72
CA SER A 17 20.35 -30.01 6.73
C SER A 17 21.34 -30.78 5.86
N LYS A 18 22.55 -30.23 5.67
CA LYS A 18 23.63 -30.85 4.89
C LYS A 18 24.36 -31.97 5.64
N TYR A 19 24.20 -32.05 6.96
CA TYR A 19 24.96 -32.97 7.81
C TYR A 19 24.01 -33.71 8.77
N PRO A 20 23.27 -34.72 8.29
CA PRO A 20 22.32 -35.47 9.12
C PRO A 20 22.96 -36.12 10.35
N ALA A 21 24.25 -36.46 10.26
CA ALA A 21 25.04 -37.01 11.35
C ALA A 21 25.29 -36.03 12.52
N LEU A 22 24.95 -34.73 12.37
CA LEU A 22 24.93 -33.77 13.49
C LEU A 22 23.86 -34.10 14.52
N SER A 23 22.76 -34.73 14.09
CA SER A 23 21.63 -35.08 14.95
C SER A 23 21.70 -36.57 15.31
N THR A 24 22.60 -36.91 16.23
CA THR A 24 22.61 -38.22 16.89
C THR A 24 21.50 -38.28 17.96
N ASP A 25 21.12 -39.48 18.42
CA ASP A 25 20.17 -39.70 19.55
C ASP A 25 20.60 -39.05 20.89
N THR A 26 21.74 -38.37 20.90
CA THR A 26 22.28 -37.61 22.04
C THR A 26 21.93 -36.13 21.93
N LYS A 27 21.64 -35.48 23.06
CA LYS A 27 21.35 -34.02 23.13
C LYS A 27 22.47 -33.11 22.60
N CYS A 28 23.69 -33.61 22.44
CA CYS A 28 24.84 -32.87 21.93
C CYS A 28 25.11 -33.26 20.47
N ALA A 29 25.24 -32.28 19.59
CA ALA A 29 25.60 -32.47 18.19
C ALA A 29 27.08 -32.84 18.02
N ASP A 30 27.38 -33.78 17.12
CA ASP A 30 28.76 -34.13 16.77
C ASP A 30 29.32 -33.17 15.72
N LEU A 31 30.07 -32.16 16.19
CA LEU A 31 30.72 -31.17 15.32
C LEU A 31 31.77 -31.77 14.36
N ASN A 32 32.27 -32.98 14.63
CA ASN A 32 33.20 -33.65 13.71
C ASN A 32 32.52 -34.11 12.41
N ALA A 33 31.18 -34.18 12.40
CA ALA A 33 30.41 -34.48 11.20
C ALA A 33 30.52 -33.39 10.13
N ILE A 34 30.97 -32.17 10.50
CA ILE A 34 31.24 -31.09 9.57
C ILE A 34 32.75 -31.10 9.24
N PRO A 35 33.13 -31.43 7.99
CA PRO A 35 34.54 -31.44 7.60
C PRO A 35 35.18 -30.08 7.87
N GLN A 36 36.39 -30.05 8.43
CA GLN A 36 37.15 -28.84 8.74
C GLN A 36 36.52 -27.89 9.78
N ALA A 37 35.44 -28.29 10.47
CA ALA A 37 35.00 -27.56 11.65
C ALA A 37 35.99 -27.74 12.80
N THR A 38 36.33 -26.66 13.49
CA THR A 38 37.24 -26.69 14.64
C THR A 38 36.64 -25.94 15.83
N THR A 39 36.96 -26.39 17.03
CA THR A 39 36.55 -25.73 18.28
C THR A 39 37.76 -25.52 19.16
N HIS A 40 37.91 -24.29 19.68
CA HIS A 40 38.97 -23.93 20.61
C HIS A 40 38.37 -23.12 21.75
N PHE A 41 38.55 -23.60 22.99
CA PHE A 41 38.16 -22.85 24.18
C PHE A 41 39.41 -22.23 24.81
N ASP A 42 39.41 -20.90 24.93
CA ASP A 42 40.43 -20.18 25.68
C ASP A 42 39.90 -19.86 27.09
N PHE A 43 40.50 -20.51 28.09
CA PHE A 43 40.13 -20.36 29.50
C PHE A 43 40.44 -18.98 30.06
N TYR A 44 41.50 -18.31 29.58
CA TYR A 44 41.91 -17.00 30.13
C TYR A 44 40.96 -15.89 29.70
N SER A 45 40.51 -15.92 28.44
CA SER A 45 39.55 -14.96 27.90
C SER A 45 38.08 -15.40 28.01
N GLN A 46 37.83 -16.59 28.58
CA GLN A 46 36.51 -17.23 28.66
C GLN A 46 35.78 -17.28 27.31
N ARG A 47 36.53 -17.56 26.24
CA ARG A 47 36.04 -17.50 24.85
C ARG A 47 36.04 -18.87 24.19
N LEU A 48 34.88 -19.32 23.74
CA LEU A 48 34.73 -20.45 22.83
C LEU A 48 34.75 -19.95 21.38
N SER A 49 35.80 -20.29 20.63
CA SER A 49 35.87 -20.05 19.19
C SER A 49 35.45 -21.31 18.44
N ILE A 50 34.41 -21.17 17.61
CA ILE A 50 33.89 -22.23 16.74
C ILE A 50 34.11 -21.75 15.32
N VAL A 51 34.93 -22.46 14.55
CA VAL A 51 35.23 -22.14 13.16
C VAL A 51 34.56 -23.19 12.31
N VAL A 52 33.63 -22.76 11.47
CA VAL A 52 32.87 -23.61 10.55
C VAL A 52 33.14 -23.14 9.12
N PRO A 53 33.38 -24.04 8.16
CA PRO A 53 33.59 -23.64 6.77
C PRO A 53 32.39 -22.89 6.20
N PRO A 54 32.59 -21.86 5.36
CA PRO A 54 31.49 -21.09 4.79
C PRO A 54 30.45 -21.92 4.01
N GLN A 55 30.87 -23.03 3.41
CA GLN A 55 29.98 -23.93 2.65
C GLN A 55 28.99 -24.69 3.54
N SER A 56 29.33 -24.88 4.81
CA SER A 56 28.51 -25.52 5.83
C SER A 56 27.59 -24.53 6.54
N MET A 57 27.69 -23.24 6.21
CA MET A 57 26.84 -22.19 6.76
C MET A 57 25.61 -21.99 5.86
N LEU A 58 24.49 -21.58 6.47
CA LEU A 58 23.35 -21.08 5.74
C LEU A 58 23.79 -19.86 4.90
N PRO A 59 23.24 -19.68 3.69
CA PRO A 59 23.51 -18.50 2.89
C PRO A 59 23.28 -17.25 3.74
N LYS A 60 24.22 -16.30 3.69
CA LYS A 60 24.05 -15.02 4.40
C LYS A 60 22.92 -14.24 3.72
N VAL A 61 21.69 -14.45 4.17
CA VAL A 61 20.53 -13.68 3.74
C VAL A 61 20.57 -12.35 4.50
N THR A 62 20.99 -11.28 3.83
CA THR A 62 21.02 -9.95 4.44
C THR A 62 19.60 -9.40 4.57
N GLY A 63 19.27 -8.81 5.72
CA GLY A 63 18.00 -8.11 5.92
C GLY A 63 16.84 -8.96 6.46
N ILE A 64 17.06 -10.23 6.82
CA ILE A 64 16.09 -11.01 7.60
C ILE A 64 16.79 -12.00 8.55
N ALA A 65 16.27 -12.12 9.77
CA ALA A 65 16.73 -13.12 10.73
C ALA A 65 16.25 -14.53 10.34
N PRO A 66 17.00 -15.60 10.66
CA PRO A 66 16.51 -16.97 10.56
C PRO A 66 15.14 -17.16 11.22
N GLU A 67 14.27 -17.96 10.62
CA GLU A 67 12.90 -18.21 11.11
C GLU A 67 12.86 -18.72 12.55
N ALA A 68 13.85 -19.51 12.96
CA ALA A 68 13.96 -20.04 14.32
C ALA A 68 14.18 -18.96 15.39
N LEU A 69 14.47 -17.72 14.99
CA LEU A 69 14.60 -16.55 15.86
C LEU A 69 13.37 -15.65 15.83
N TRP A 70 12.35 -15.96 15.04
CA TRP A 70 11.14 -15.16 14.98
C TRP A 70 10.30 -15.41 16.24
N ASP A 71 10.00 -14.34 16.95
CA ASP A 71 9.21 -14.37 18.17
C ASP A 71 7.81 -13.83 17.89
N ASP A 72 6.79 -14.57 18.34
CA ASP A 72 5.39 -14.15 18.30
C ASP A 72 5.09 -13.02 19.30
N GLY A 73 6.07 -12.58 20.08
CA GLY A 73 5.95 -11.49 21.03
C GLY A 73 5.08 -11.82 22.24
N ILE A 74 4.79 -10.80 23.03
CA ILE A 74 4.02 -10.95 24.27
C ILE A 74 2.53 -10.63 24.07
N PRO A 75 1.64 -11.27 24.86
CA PRO A 75 0.28 -10.81 25.03
C PRO A 75 0.24 -9.35 25.48
N ALA A 76 -0.46 -8.50 24.73
CA ALA A 76 -0.53 -7.07 25.02
C ALA A 76 -1.83 -6.46 24.49
N LEU A 77 -2.39 -5.54 25.26
CA LEU A 77 -3.44 -4.64 24.80
C LEU A 77 -2.81 -3.28 24.49
N MET A 78 -3.15 -2.72 23.34
CA MET A 78 -2.67 -1.42 22.87
C MET A 78 -3.83 -0.56 22.40
N LEU A 79 -3.71 0.75 22.55
CA LEU A 79 -4.66 1.72 22.05
C LEU A 79 -3.88 2.93 21.54
N ASN A 80 -3.89 3.13 20.23
CA ASN A 80 -3.47 4.40 19.65
C ASN A 80 -4.70 5.27 19.46
N TRP A 81 -4.55 6.58 19.64
CA TRP A 81 -5.63 7.53 19.43
C TRP A 81 -5.08 8.85 18.91
N ASP A 82 -5.90 9.53 18.11
CA ASP A 82 -5.65 10.90 17.66
C ASP A 82 -6.98 11.64 17.69
N ALA A 83 -6.96 12.86 18.21
CA ALA A 83 -8.14 13.71 18.28
C ALA A 83 -7.76 15.13 17.86
N SER A 84 -8.62 15.74 17.05
CA SER A 84 -8.46 17.12 16.60
C SER A 84 -9.81 17.82 16.61
N THR A 85 -9.80 19.10 16.96
CA THR A 85 -10.96 19.99 16.88
C THR A 85 -10.52 21.26 16.17
N GLN A 86 -11.35 21.74 15.27
CA GLN A 86 -11.13 22.96 14.51
C GLN A 86 -12.35 23.86 14.62
N HIS A 87 -12.09 25.12 14.95
CA HIS A 87 -13.08 26.17 15.00
C HIS A 87 -12.71 27.25 13.99
N ASN A 88 -13.53 27.42 12.95
CA ASN A 88 -13.34 28.46 11.94
C ASN A 88 -14.44 29.52 12.08
N GLU A 89 -14.04 30.78 12.19
CA GLU A 89 -14.91 31.95 12.21
C GLU A 89 -14.64 32.80 10.96
N TYR A 90 -15.61 32.85 10.05
CA TYR A 90 -15.54 33.66 8.84
C TYR A 90 -16.11 35.06 9.13
N ARG A 91 -15.26 36.09 9.03
CA ARG A 91 -15.65 37.48 9.27
C ARG A 91 -15.92 38.20 7.94
N GLY A 92 -17.13 38.74 7.77
CA GLY A 92 -17.58 39.44 6.56
C GLY A 92 -19.10 39.68 6.56
N PRO A 93 -19.69 40.16 5.44
CA PRO A 93 -21.13 40.43 5.32
C PRO A 93 -22.03 39.22 5.59
N TRP A 94 -21.49 38.01 5.44
CA TRP A 94 -22.13 36.73 5.71
C TRP A 94 -21.29 35.97 6.74
N SER A 95 -21.30 36.42 7.99
CA SER A 95 -20.54 35.75 9.05
C SER A 95 -21.02 34.32 9.22
N SER A 96 -20.08 33.38 9.27
CA SER A 96 -20.40 31.98 9.49
C SER A 96 -19.37 31.35 10.42
N ARG A 97 -19.84 30.36 11.17
CA ARG A 97 -19.02 29.58 12.08
C ARG A 97 -19.07 28.13 11.62
N SER A 98 -17.91 27.51 11.53
CA SER A 98 -17.79 26.08 11.24
C SER A 98 -16.94 25.43 12.31
N ASP A 99 -17.54 24.54 13.08
CA ASP A 99 -16.83 23.68 14.02
C ASP A 99 -16.61 22.32 13.36
N SER A 100 -15.48 21.67 13.60
CA SER A 100 -15.28 20.29 13.19
C SER A 100 -14.46 19.53 14.21
N ASP A 101 -14.99 18.40 14.65
CA ASP A 101 -14.36 17.51 15.61
C ASP A 101 -14.06 16.17 14.94
N TYR A 102 -12.91 15.60 15.26
CA TYR A 102 -12.44 14.34 14.75
C TYR A 102 -11.72 13.56 15.85
N VAL A 103 -12.01 12.26 15.95
CA VAL A 103 -11.35 11.33 16.86
C VAL A 103 -11.13 10.02 16.13
N ARG A 104 -9.92 9.48 16.13
CA ARG A 104 -9.62 8.13 15.66
C ARG A 104 -9.09 7.30 16.81
N LEU A 105 -9.60 6.07 16.89
CA LEU A 105 -9.20 5.07 17.86
C LEU A 105 -8.70 3.85 17.11
N GLN A 106 -7.55 3.33 17.52
CA GLN A 106 -6.94 2.13 16.96
C GLN A 106 -6.60 1.13 18.08
N PRO A 107 -7.61 0.45 18.64
CA PRO A 107 -7.36 -0.58 19.62
C PRO A 107 -6.73 -1.82 18.95
N GLY A 108 -5.82 -2.46 19.67
CA GLY A 108 -5.16 -3.67 19.25
C GLY A 108 -5.00 -4.65 20.40
N LEU A 109 -5.11 -5.94 20.08
CA LEU A 109 -4.87 -7.02 21.01
C LEU A 109 -3.90 -8.02 20.37
N ASN A 110 -2.84 -8.34 21.10
CA ASN A 110 -1.86 -9.35 20.75
C ASN A 110 -2.07 -10.55 21.67
N LEU A 111 -2.25 -11.74 21.12
CA LEU A 111 -2.36 -13.00 21.87
C LEU A 111 -1.62 -14.10 21.10
N GLY A 112 -0.43 -14.49 21.57
CA GLY A 112 0.46 -15.39 20.83
C GLY A 112 0.73 -14.84 19.42
N ALA A 113 0.61 -15.69 18.39
CA ALA A 113 0.78 -15.29 16.98
C ALA A 113 -0.37 -14.45 16.40
N TRP A 114 -1.50 -14.29 17.12
CA TRP A 114 -2.65 -13.55 16.64
C TRP A 114 -2.54 -12.06 16.96
N ARG A 115 -2.98 -11.25 15.99
CA ARG A 115 -3.04 -9.79 16.08
C ARG A 115 -4.43 -9.35 15.68
N LEU A 116 -5.22 -8.89 16.66
CA LEU A 116 -6.49 -8.23 16.41
C LEU A 116 -6.23 -6.73 16.26
N ARG A 117 -6.75 -6.12 15.20
CA ARG A 117 -6.62 -4.69 14.91
C ARG A 117 -7.96 -4.12 14.49
N ASN A 118 -8.25 -2.91 14.96
CA ASN A 118 -9.38 -2.10 14.53
C ASN A 118 -8.90 -0.66 14.30
N ALA A 119 -9.52 0.03 13.35
CA ALA A 119 -9.38 1.46 13.20
C ALA A 119 -10.76 2.09 12.99
N SER A 120 -11.20 2.86 13.98
CA SER A 120 -12.51 3.51 13.98
C SER A 120 -12.32 5.02 14.09
N THR A 121 -13.00 5.77 13.21
CA THR A 121 -13.00 7.23 13.19
C THR A 121 -14.38 7.76 13.55
N TRP A 122 -14.41 8.77 14.39
CA TRP A 122 -15.56 9.60 14.67
C TRP A 122 -15.31 10.97 14.07
N GLN A 123 -16.27 11.47 13.33
CA GLN A 123 -16.21 12.82 12.77
C GLN A 123 -17.54 13.54 12.96
N LYS A 124 -17.46 14.82 13.29
CA LYS A 124 -18.59 15.73 13.39
C LYS A 124 -18.23 17.04 12.71
N SER A 125 -19.15 17.56 11.89
CA SER A 125 -18.98 18.86 11.22
C SER A 125 -20.19 19.74 11.52
N SER A 126 -19.95 20.82 12.26
CA SER A 126 -20.92 21.86 12.60
C SER A 126 -22.22 21.28 13.17
N SER A 127 -23.35 21.52 12.48
CA SER A 127 -24.68 21.07 12.88
C SER A 127 -24.98 19.61 12.51
N GLN A 128 -24.13 18.94 11.74
CA GLN A 128 -24.33 17.53 11.40
C GLN A 128 -24.12 16.64 12.64
N PRO A 129 -24.93 15.58 12.81
CA PRO A 129 -24.68 14.60 13.87
C PRO A 129 -23.32 13.92 13.65
N GLY A 130 -22.60 13.68 14.74
CA GLY A 130 -21.33 12.95 14.69
C GLY A 130 -21.56 11.50 14.27
N LYS A 131 -20.69 10.96 13.41
CA LYS A 131 -20.80 9.58 12.89
C LYS A 131 -19.51 8.82 13.16
N TRP A 132 -19.67 7.56 13.58
CA TRP A 132 -18.59 6.59 13.67
C TRP A 132 -18.48 5.82 12.35
N GLN A 133 -17.25 5.59 11.89
CA GLN A 133 -16.95 4.78 10.72
C GLN A 133 -15.76 3.87 11.04
N SER A 134 -15.90 2.57 10.78
CA SER A 134 -14.81 1.60 10.95
C SER A 134 -14.12 1.38 9.60
N ALA A 135 -12.85 1.75 9.52
CA ALA A 135 -12.04 1.52 8.33
C ALA A 135 -11.70 0.04 8.17
N TYR A 136 -11.41 -0.67 9.25
CA TYR A 136 -11.18 -2.11 9.25
C TYR A 136 -11.31 -2.68 10.67
N THR A 137 -11.61 -3.98 10.73
CA THR A 137 -11.58 -4.80 11.94
C THR A 137 -11.21 -6.21 11.53
N TYR A 138 -9.98 -6.63 11.82
CA TYR A 138 -9.51 -7.96 11.43
C TYR A 138 -8.63 -8.58 12.50
N ALA A 139 -8.60 -9.91 12.50
CA ALA A 139 -7.58 -10.71 13.16
C ALA A 139 -6.64 -11.27 12.09
N GLU A 140 -5.34 -11.04 12.26
CA GLU A 140 -4.32 -11.59 11.38
C GLU A 140 -3.35 -12.52 12.13
N ARG A 141 -2.76 -13.44 11.38
CA ARG A 141 -1.70 -14.33 11.86
C ARG A 141 -0.71 -14.64 10.74
N GLY A 142 0.57 -14.56 11.06
CA GLY A 142 1.64 -15.04 10.18
C GLY A 142 1.70 -16.56 10.11
N ILE A 143 1.86 -17.10 8.91
CA ILE A 143 2.14 -18.51 8.64
C ILE A 143 3.55 -18.61 8.07
N ASN A 144 4.52 -18.78 8.96
CA ASN A 144 5.96 -18.68 8.65
C ASN A 144 6.39 -19.71 7.58
N SER A 145 5.85 -20.94 7.63
CA SER A 145 6.15 -22.01 6.66
C SER A 145 5.76 -21.67 5.22
N LEU A 146 4.73 -20.85 5.04
CA LEU A 146 4.25 -20.38 3.75
C LEU A 146 4.74 -18.97 3.40
N LYS A 147 5.49 -18.32 4.29
CA LYS A 147 5.87 -16.90 4.16
C LYS A 147 4.67 -16.00 3.85
N SER A 148 3.55 -16.31 4.51
CA SER A 148 2.24 -15.75 4.18
C SER A 148 1.51 -15.30 5.43
N ARG A 149 0.51 -14.45 5.25
CA ARG A 149 -0.33 -13.90 6.30
C ARG A 149 -1.78 -14.26 6.05
N LEU A 150 -2.41 -14.85 7.06
CA LEU A 150 -3.84 -15.11 7.10
C LEU A 150 -4.52 -13.91 7.76
N THR A 151 -5.54 -13.35 7.11
CA THR A 151 -6.37 -12.24 7.59
C THR A 151 -7.82 -12.68 7.63
N LEU A 152 -8.48 -12.47 8.77
CA LEU A 152 -9.88 -12.81 9.02
C LEU A 152 -10.64 -11.56 9.48
N GLY A 153 -11.72 -11.19 8.80
CA GLY A 153 -12.55 -10.03 9.14
C GLY A 153 -12.59 -9.00 8.00
N GLU A 154 -12.70 -7.72 8.36
CA GLU A 154 -12.76 -6.61 7.42
C GLU A 154 -11.37 -6.09 7.08
N SER A 155 -11.02 -6.15 5.80
CA SER A 155 -9.75 -5.64 5.29
C SER A 155 -9.88 -5.24 3.82
N TYR A 156 -8.75 -5.03 3.17
CA TYR A 156 -8.62 -4.68 1.76
C TYR A 156 -7.77 -5.74 1.04
N THR A 157 -8.07 -6.00 -0.23
CA THR A 157 -7.20 -6.85 -1.04
C THR A 157 -5.88 -6.13 -1.34
N THR A 158 -4.82 -6.90 -1.61
CA THR A 158 -3.47 -6.41 -1.90
C THR A 158 -3.40 -5.43 -3.07
N GLY A 159 -4.32 -5.56 -4.04
CA GLY A 159 -4.47 -4.69 -5.19
C GLY A 159 -3.16 -4.50 -5.98
N SER A 160 -2.44 -5.60 -6.21
CA SER A 160 -1.19 -5.59 -6.95
C SER A 160 -1.41 -5.78 -8.45
N VAL A 161 -2.42 -6.58 -8.83
CA VAL A 161 -2.87 -6.78 -10.22
C VAL A 161 -4.13 -5.97 -10.47
N PHE A 162 -5.13 -6.12 -9.61
CA PHE A 162 -6.38 -5.38 -9.67
C PHE A 162 -6.36 -4.16 -8.76
N ASP A 163 -7.43 -3.36 -8.81
CA ASP A 163 -7.62 -2.31 -7.82
C ASP A 163 -7.99 -2.96 -6.48
N SER A 164 -7.58 -2.34 -5.37
CA SER A 164 -7.90 -2.87 -4.05
C SER A 164 -9.40 -2.81 -3.79
N VAL A 165 -9.91 -3.90 -3.24
CA VAL A 165 -11.33 -4.07 -2.94
C VAL A 165 -11.49 -4.23 -1.43
N PRO A 166 -12.30 -3.37 -0.78
CA PRO A 166 -12.69 -3.60 0.61
C PRO A 166 -13.60 -4.82 0.71
N PHE A 167 -13.27 -5.74 1.61
CA PHE A 167 -14.04 -6.95 1.82
C PHE A 167 -14.14 -7.32 3.30
N ARG A 168 -15.15 -8.11 3.65
CA ARG A 168 -15.28 -8.81 4.93
C ARG A 168 -15.21 -10.32 4.67
N GLY A 169 -14.17 -10.99 5.13
CA GLY A 169 -14.00 -12.42 4.88
C GLY A 169 -12.62 -12.95 5.28
N VAL A 170 -12.07 -13.83 4.44
CA VAL A 170 -10.79 -14.50 4.65
C VAL A 170 -9.84 -14.14 3.52
N MET A 171 -8.59 -13.85 3.86
CA MET A 171 -7.52 -13.66 2.88
C MET A 171 -6.24 -14.36 3.33
N LEU A 172 -5.59 -15.05 2.40
CA LEU A 172 -4.25 -15.58 2.56
C LEU A 172 -3.37 -14.97 1.46
N ALA A 173 -2.34 -14.23 1.86
CA ALA A 173 -1.43 -13.56 0.93
C ALA A 173 0.02 -13.70 1.38
N SER A 174 0.96 -13.72 0.43
CA SER A 174 2.39 -13.68 0.72
C SER A 174 2.77 -12.39 1.48
N ASP A 175 3.61 -12.51 2.51
CA ASP A 175 4.04 -11.38 3.34
C ASP A 175 5.47 -10.96 2.98
N GLU A 176 5.62 -9.79 2.36
CA GLU A 176 6.93 -9.27 1.91
C GLU A 176 7.83 -8.86 3.09
N ASN A 177 7.29 -8.72 4.31
CA ASN A 177 8.12 -8.50 5.50
C ASN A 177 8.82 -9.77 5.96
N MET A 178 8.32 -10.94 5.56
CA MET A 178 8.92 -12.25 5.80
C MET A 178 10.01 -12.62 4.77
N VAL A 179 10.36 -11.67 3.90
CA VAL A 179 11.36 -11.79 2.83
C VAL A 179 12.38 -10.64 2.97
N PRO A 180 13.66 -10.85 2.59
CA PRO A 180 14.72 -9.85 2.72
C PRO A 180 14.40 -8.47 2.16
N TYR A 181 14.90 -7.44 2.84
CA TYR A 181 14.60 -6.00 2.67
C TYR A 181 14.70 -5.43 1.23
N ASN A 182 15.41 -6.08 0.31
CA ASN A 182 15.58 -5.59 -1.07
C ASN A 182 14.34 -5.74 -1.98
N GLN A 183 13.17 -6.01 -1.40
CA GLN A 183 11.91 -6.32 -2.12
C GLN A 183 10.68 -5.60 -1.53
N ARG A 184 10.85 -4.58 -0.67
CA ARG A 184 9.73 -3.96 0.06
C ARG A 184 9.11 -2.74 -0.64
N ALA A 185 7.84 -2.52 -0.29
CA ALA A 185 6.89 -1.61 -0.92
C ALA A 185 7.20 -0.11 -0.79
N PHE A 186 6.81 0.64 -1.81
CA PHE A 186 6.69 2.09 -1.85
C PHE A 186 5.51 2.54 -0.97
N ALA A 187 5.74 3.55 -0.12
CA ALA A 187 4.67 4.28 0.57
C ALA A 187 4.51 5.65 -0.10
N PRO A 188 3.32 6.01 -0.58
CA PRO A 188 3.11 7.32 -1.18
C PRO A 188 3.21 8.40 -0.11
N VAL A 189 3.93 9.46 -0.43
CA VAL A 189 3.95 10.68 0.38
C VAL A 189 2.94 11.65 -0.21
N VAL A 190 2.03 12.17 0.62
CA VAL A 190 1.13 13.25 0.21
C VAL A 190 1.86 14.57 0.39
N ARG A 191 2.12 15.27 -0.72
CA ARG A 191 2.71 16.61 -0.75
C ARG A 191 1.71 17.61 -1.34
N GLY A 192 1.65 18.80 -0.76
CA GLY A 192 0.79 19.88 -1.23
C GLY A 192 1.22 21.23 -0.67
N ILE A 193 0.60 22.31 -1.15
CA ILE A 193 0.80 23.66 -0.62
C ILE A 193 -0.54 24.19 -0.15
N ALA A 194 -0.64 24.51 1.14
CA ALA A 194 -1.79 25.20 1.72
C ALA A 194 -1.58 26.71 1.61
N ARG A 195 -2.58 27.46 1.13
CA ARG A 195 -2.50 28.92 1.01
C ARG A 195 -2.65 29.62 2.36
N THR A 196 -3.41 29.00 3.26
CA THR A 196 -3.71 29.47 4.60
C THR A 196 -3.45 28.36 5.62
N GLN A 197 -3.73 28.61 6.90
CA GLN A 197 -3.84 27.50 7.85
C GLN A 197 -5.01 26.61 7.41
N ALA A 198 -4.70 25.43 6.91
CA ALA A 198 -5.68 24.58 6.26
C ALA A 198 -5.87 23.27 7.03
N ARG A 199 -7.05 22.67 6.89
CA ARG A 199 -7.28 21.29 7.32
C ARG A 199 -7.15 20.38 6.12
N VAL A 200 -6.25 19.41 6.23
CA VAL A 200 -6.01 18.41 5.20
C VAL A 200 -6.71 17.13 5.62
N GLU A 201 -7.70 16.72 4.84
CA GLU A 201 -8.34 15.41 4.94
C GLU A 201 -7.77 14.47 3.88
N VAL A 202 -7.33 13.29 4.28
CA VAL A 202 -6.86 12.23 3.37
C VAL A 202 -7.83 11.06 3.45
N ARG A 203 -8.45 10.71 2.33
CA ARG A 203 -9.37 9.57 2.19
C ARG A 203 -8.80 8.52 1.26
N GLN A 204 -8.99 7.25 1.59
CA GLN A 204 -8.68 6.12 0.72
C GLN A 204 -9.91 5.22 0.63
N ASN A 205 -10.32 4.86 -0.59
CA ASN A 205 -11.53 4.05 -0.83
C ASN A 205 -12.80 4.62 -0.13
N GLY A 206 -12.87 5.96 0.01
CA GLY A 206 -13.97 6.69 0.66
C GLY A 206 -13.86 6.85 2.19
N TYR A 207 -13.00 6.09 2.85
CA TYR A 207 -12.80 6.15 4.30
C TYR A 207 -11.81 7.26 4.68
N LEU A 208 -12.11 8.03 5.73
CA LEU A 208 -11.20 9.05 6.27
C LEU A 208 -10.01 8.39 6.97
N MET A 209 -8.82 8.54 6.41
CA MET A 209 -7.57 7.97 6.93
C MET A 209 -6.91 8.90 7.92
N SER A 210 -6.81 10.19 7.58
CA SER A 210 -6.19 11.20 8.42
C SER A 210 -6.89 12.54 8.22
N ALA A 211 -7.02 13.31 9.30
CA ALA A 211 -7.49 14.69 9.28
C ALA A 211 -6.64 15.54 10.24
N GLN A 212 -5.80 16.41 9.69
CA GLN A 212 -4.89 17.24 10.47
C GLN A 212 -4.85 18.68 9.96
N THR A 213 -4.63 19.63 10.87
CA THR A 213 -4.41 21.04 10.53
C THR A 213 -2.94 21.25 10.20
N VAL A 214 -2.68 21.86 9.04
CA VAL A 214 -1.34 22.24 8.58
C VAL A 214 -1.20 23.76 8.59
N PRO A 215 0.00 24.30 8.87
CA PRO A 215 0.26 25.73 8.72
C PRO A 215 0.20 26.16 7.25
N ALA A 216 0.10 27.46 7.00
CA ALA A 216 0.21 28.00 5.65
C ALA A 216 1.61 27.72 5.07
N GLY A 217 1.65 27.25 3.81
CA GLY A 217 2.87 26.86 3.10
C GLY A 217 2.86 25.40 2.65
N PRO A 218 4.02 24.90 2.17
CA PRO A 218 4.20 23.50 1.79
C PRO A 218 3.99 22.58 2.98
N PHE A 219 3.31 21.46 2.76
CA PHE A 219 3.12 20.41 3.75
C PHE A 219 3.43 19.03 3.17
N GLU A 220 3.86 18.14 4.04
CA GLU A 220 4.15 16.74 3.73
C GLU A 220 3.50 15.86 4.78
N ILE A 221 2.72 14.87 4.34
CA ILE A 221 2.13 13.84 5.21
C ILE A 221 2.78 12.52 4.83
N THR A 222 3.73 12.09 5.67
CA THR A 222 4.50 10.84 5.51
C THR A 222 3.89 9.68 6.30
N ASP A 223 3.21 9.97 7.41
CA ASP A 223 2.70 8.97 8.35
C ASP A 223 1.22 8.65 8.10
N LEU A 224 0.90 8.25 6.87
CA LEU A 224 -0.41 7.71 6.56
C LEU A 224 -0.46 6.23 6.98
N PRO A 225 -1.43 5.81 7.81
CA PRO A 225 -1.54 4.42 8.21
C PRO A 225 -1.78 3.55 6.96
N SER A 226 -0.90 2.57 6.74
CA SER A 226 -1.08 1.60 5.66
C SER A 226 -2.31 0.74 5.97
N THR A 227 -3.32 0.78 5.10
CA THR A 227 -4.53 -0.05 5.19
C THR A 227 -4.31 -1.48 4.70
N GLY A 228 -3.09 -1.81 4.26
CA GLY A 228 -2.76 -3.08 3.61
C GLY A 228 -3.30 -3.21 2.18
N GLY A 229 -4.08 -2.24 1.70
CA GLY A 229 -4.61 -2.16 0.34
C GLY A 229 -3.98 -1.06 -0.50
N SER A 230 -4.02 -1.23 -1.82
CA SER A 230 -3.72 -0.15 -2.78
C SER A 230 -4.94 0.74 -3.03
N GLY A 231 -4.80 1.80 -3.82
CA GLY A 231 -5.91 2.66 -4.20
C GLY A 231 -5.67 4.12 -3.85
N ASP A 232 -6.27 4.99 -4.65
CA ASP A 232 -5.97 6.42 -4.67
C ASP A 232 -6.23 7.10 -3.34
N LEU A 233 -5.36 8.06 -3.04
CA LEU A 233 -5.54 8.96 -1.92
C LEU A 233 -6.24 10.22 -2.44
N LEU A 234 -7.49 10.42 -2.00
CA LEU A 234 -8.21 11.67 -2.23
C LEU A 234 -7.87 12.62 -1.09
N VAL A 235 -7.14 13.68 -1.40
CA VAL A 235 -6.67 14.68 -0.47
C VAL A 235 -7.49 15.95 -0.66
N THR A 236 -8.22 16.35 0.37
CA THR A 236 -9.00 17.58 0.37
C THR A 236 -8.36 18.57 1.33
N VAL A 237 -7.91 19.72 0.79
CA VAL A 237 -7.36 20.84 1.57
C VAL A 237 -8.47 21.87 1.74
N LEU A 238 -8.94 22.01 2.97
CA LEU A 238 -9.95 23.00 3.38
C LEU A 238 -9.23 24.22 3.95
N GLU A 239 -9.21 25.29 3.19
CA GLU A 239 -8.55 26.55 3.55
C GLU A 239 -9.38 27.34 4.57
N SER A 240 -8.72 28.19 5.36
CA SER A 240 -9.37 29.08 6.33
C SER A 240 -10.26 30.15 5.69
N ASP A 241 -10.14 30.40 4.38
CA ASP A 241 -11.00 31.31 3.62
C ASP A 241 -12.26 30.61 3.06
N GLY A 242 -12.41 29.31 3.33
CA GLY A 242 -13.55 28.50 2.90
C GLY A 242 -13.37 27.91 1.50
N SER A 243 -12.28 28.24 0.81
CA SER A 243 -11.93 27.58 -0.44
C SER A 243 -11.48 26.13 -0.20
N ARG A 244 -11.74 25.29 -1.19
CA ARG A 244 -11.45 23.86 -1.15
C ARG A 244 -10.56 23.48 -2.32
N GLN A 245 -9.47 22.77 -2.05
CA GLN A 245 -8.63 22.17 -3.08
C GLN A 245 -8.74 20.65 -2.99
N ASP A 246 -9.14 20.01 -4.08
CA ASP A 246 -9.17 18.54 -4.19
C ASP A 246 -8.00 18.05 -5.03
N ILE A 247 -7.16 17.23 -4.42
CA ILE A 247 -5.95 16.67 -5.00
C ILE A 247 -6.10 15.14 -4.97
N THR A 248 -6.04 14.50 -6.13
CA THR A 248 -5.94 13.04 -6.20
C THR A 248 -4.47 12.65 -6.29
N VAL A 249 -3.96 11.99 -5.26
CA VAL A 249 -2.61 11.44 -5.27
C VAL A 249 -2.71 9.97 -5.70
N PRO A 250 -2.27 9.62 -6.92
CA PRO A 250 -2.27 8.23 -7.37
C PRO A 250 -1.43 7.38 -6.43
N TYR A 251 -1.99 6.24 -6.01
CA TYR A 251 -1.22 5.23 -5.31
C TYR A 251 -0.39 4.47 -6.35
N ASN A 252 0.81 4.99 -6.66
CA ASN A 252 1.71 4.37 -7.62
C ASN A 252 2.28 3.07 -7.06
N THR A 253 1.71 1.94 -7.47
CA THR A 253 2.35 0.64 -7.24
C THR A 253 3.56 0.51 -8.16
N PRO A 254 4.74 0.09 -7.65
CA PRO A 254 5.92 -0.13 -8.49
C PRO A 254 5.67 -1.20 -9.55
N ALA A 255 6.54 -1.24 -10.57
CA ALA A 255 6.51 -2.29 -11.58
C ALA A 255 6.71 -3.66 -10.92
N ILE A 256 5.96 -4.65 -11.41
CA ILE A 256 6.06 -6.01 -10.91
C ILE A 256 7.26 -6.68 -11.58
N ALA A 257 8.33 -6.90 -10.83
CA ALA A 257 9.48 -7.66 -11.27
C ALA A 257 10.04 -8.49 -10.10
N LEU A 258 9.69 -9.77 -10.09
CA LEU A 258 10.10 -10.72 -9.07
C LEU A 258 11.41 -11.41 -9.45
N ARG A 259 12.18 -11.79 -8.43
CA ARG A 259 13.37 -12.62 -8.63
C ARG A 259 12.98 -14.02 -9.09
N GLN A 260 13.84 -14.64 -9.89
CA GLN A 260 13.64 -16.01 -10.37
C GLN A 260 13.32 -16.98 -9.21
N GLY A 261 12.28 -17.79 -9.39
CA GLY A 261 11.83 -18.80 -8.42
C GLY A 261 10.98 -18.24 -7.29
N TYR A 262 10.78 -16.91 -7.21
CA TYR A 262 9.93 -16.31 -6.19
C TYR A 262 8.46 -16.32 -6.63
N LEU A 263 7.58 -16.82 -5.75
CA LEU A 263 6.15 -16.89 -5.94
C LEU A 263 5.47 -15.92 -4.97
N LYS A 264 4.74 -14.94 -5.50
CA LYS A 264 3.87 -14.05 -4.73
C LYS A 264 2.42 -14.35 -5.10
N TYR A 265 1.57 -14.53 -4.11
CA TYR A 265 0.16 -14.82 -4.32
C TYR A 265 -0.71 -14.11 -3.29
N SER A 266 -1.97 -13.92 -3.64
CA SER A 266 -2.99 -13.34 -2.77
C SER A 266 -4.34 -13.96 -3.14
N VAL A 267 -4.99 -14.63 -2.18
CA VAL A 267 -6.32 -15.22 -2.37
C VAL A 267 -7.23 -14.69 -1.28
N ALA A 268 -8.28 -14.00 -1.68
CA ALA A 268 -9.29 -13.42 -0.80
C ALA A 268 -10.69 -13.88 -1.21
N GLY A 269 -11.54 -14.14 -0.23
CA GLY A 269 -12.94 -14.50 -0.42
C GLY A 269 -13.79 -13.98 0.72
N GLY A 270 -14.95 -13.41 0.40
CA GLY A 270 -15.83 -12.82 1.41
C GLY A 270 -16.97 -12.03 0.80
N GLN A 271 -17.38 -10.97 1.48
CA GLN A 271 -18.41 -10.05 1.04
C GLN A 271 -17.80 -8.68 0.73
N TYR A 272 -18.22 -8.05 -0.35
CA TYR A 272 -17.86 -6.67 -0.68
C TYR A 272 -18.36 -5.72 0.41
N ARG A 273 -17.52 -4.76 0.82
CA ARG A 273 -17.82 -3.79 1.86
C ARG A 273 -17.60 -2.37 1.35
N SER A 274 -18.65 -1.73 0.84
CA SER A 274 -18.57 -0.34 0.42
C SER A 274 -18.41 0.62 1.61
N SER A 275 -18.00 1.86 1.35
CA SER A 275 -18.04 2.95 2.34
C SER A 275 -19.43 3.54 2.53
N SER A 276 -20.38 3.22 1.65
CA SER A 276 -21.80 3.56 1.78
C SER A 276 -22.58 2.37 2.30
N ASP A 277 -23.35 2.57 3.36
CA ASP A 277 -24.17 1.53 4.00
C ASP A 277 -25.33 1.03 3.11
N HIS A 278 -25.66 1.76 2.05
CA HIS A 278 -26.78 1.42 1.15
C HIS A 278 -26.40 0.45 0.02
N VAL A 279 -25.11 0.19 -0.17
CA VAL A 279 -24.63 -0.71 -1.23
C VAL A 279 -24.81 -2.16 -0.77
N ARG A 280 -25.38 -2.99 -1.64
CA ARG A 280 -25.69 -4.39 -1.35
C ARG A 280 -24.41 -5.19 -1.08
N HIS A 281 -24.39 -5.89 0.04
CA HIS A 281 -23.36 -6.86 0.36
C HIS A 281 -23.39 -8.02 -0.65
N SER A 282 -22.35 -8.12 -1.49
CA SER A 282 -22.26 -9.11 -2.56
C SER A 282 -21.07 -10.04 -2.31
N PRO A 283 -21.18 -11.37 -2.50
CA PRO A 283 -20.04 -12.26 -2.44
C PRO A 283 -18.97 -11.87 -3.46
N VAL A 284 -17.72 -11.82 -3.02
CA VAL A 284 -16.56 -11.51 -3.86
C VAL A 284 -15.44 -12.50 -3.62
N MET A 285 -14.73 -12.83 -4.69
CA MET A 285 -13.48 -13.59 -4.66
C MET A 285 -12.45 -12.89 -5.53
N SER A 286 -11.21 -12.84 -5.04
CA SER A 286 -10.06 -12.29 -5.75
C SER A 286 -8.88 -13.23 -5.58
N ALA A 287 -8.23 -13.58 -6.68
CA ALA A 287 -6.99 -14.37 -6.66
C ALA A 287 -5.96 -13.72 -7.57
N GLU A 288 -4.79 -13.42 -7.03
CA GLU A 288 -3.65 -12.85 -7.74
C GLU A 288 -2.46 -13.80 -7.61
N LEU A 289 -1.71 -13.99 -8.69
CA LEU A 289 -0.52 -14.85 -8.74
C LEU A 289 0.57 -14.18 -9.55
N MET A 290 1.80 -14.23 -9.05
CA MET A 290 2.98 -13.67 -9.68
C MET A 290 4.15 -14.62 -9.48
N TYR A 291 4.91 -14.88 -10.55
CA TYR A 291 6.03 -15.81 -10.51
C TYR A 291 7.24 -15.28 -11.28
N GLY A 292 8.40 -15.29 -10.63
CA GLY A 292 9.67 -14.92 -11.25
C GLY A 292 10.25 -16.07 -12.09
N LEU A 293 10.40 -15.81 -13.39
CA LEU A 293 10.95 -16.71 -14.38
C LEU A 293 12.48 -16.49 -14.55
N PRO A 294 13.18 -17.38 -15.28
CA PRO A 294 14.54 -17.12 -15.73
C PRO A 294 14.65 -15.83 -16.56
N TRP A 295 15.89 -15.35 -16.75
CA TRP A 295 16.20 -14.13 -17.51
C TRP A 295 15.59 -12.83 -16.95
N ASN A 296 15.38 -12.78 -15.62
CA ASN A 296 14.80 -11.63 -14.94
C ASN A 296 13.38 -11.26 -15.43
N LEU A 297 12.66 -12.24 -16.00
CA LEU A 297 11.28 -12.09 -16.40
C LEU A 297 10.35 -12.46 -15.24
N THR A 298 9.15 -11.90 -15.24
CA THR A 298 8.09 -12.22 -14.30
C THR A 298 6.79 -12.35 -15.05
N VAL A 299 6.05 -13.40 -14.79
CA VAL A 299 4.68 -13.53 -15.27
C VAL A 299 3.74 -13.31 -14.09
N TYR A 300 2.66 -12.57 -14.31
CA TYR A 300 1.66 -12.37 -13.30
C TYR A 300 0.26 -12.26 -13.90
N GLY A 301 -0.73 -12.42 -13.04
CA GLY A 301 -2.12 -12.29 -13.42
C GLY A 301 -3.03 -12.56 -12.25
N GLY A 302 -4.32 -12.61 -12.54
CA GLY A 302 -5.31 -12.92 -11.53
C GLY A 302 -6.72 -12.94 -12.08
N ILE A 303 -7.65 -13.24 -11.19
CA ILE A 303 -9.08 -13.26 -11.44
C ILE A 303 -9.82 -12.56 -10.31
N GLN A 304 -10.89 -11.84 -10.64
CA GLN A 304 -11.88 -11.37 -9.67
C GLN A 304 -13.28 -11.75 -10.12
N THR A 305 -14.13 -12.16 -9.17
CA THR A 305 -15.50 -12.54 -9.46
C THR A 305 -16.46 -12.10 -8.35
N ALA A 306 -17.63 -11.67 -8.77
CA ALA A 306 -18.80 -11.33 -7.98
C ALA A 306 -20.07 -11.62 -8.82
N GLU A 307 -21.26 -11.51 -8.23
CA GLU A 307 -22.55 -11.79 -8.89
C GLU A 307 -22.73 -11.03 -10.22
N HIS A 308 -22.34 -9.75 -10.26
CA HIS A 308 -22.49 -8.87 -11.43
C HIS A 308 -21.16 -8.45 -12.06
N TYR A 309 -20.06 -9.15 -11.74
CA TYR A 309 -18.72 -8.78 -12.16
C TYR A 309 -17.79 -9.98 -12.32
N GLN A 310 -17.08 -10.06 -13.45
CA GLN A 310 -16.04 -11.05 -13.70
C GLN A 310 -14.87 -10.37 -14.41
N SER A 311 -13.65 -10.54 -13.91
CA SER A 311 -12.46 -10.03 -14.57
C SER A 311 -11.30 -11.02 -14.52
N GLY A 312 -10.48 -10.96 -15.55
CA GLY A 312 -9.22 -11.68 -15.65
C GLY A 312 -8.12 -10.73 -16.10
N SER A 313 -6.95 -10.84 -15.50
CA SER A 313 -5.78 -10.04 -15.84
C SER A 313 -4.57 -10.93 -16.11
N ALA A 314 -3.77 -10.53 -17.08
CA ALA A 314 -2.50 -11.16 -17.40
C ALA A 314 -1.47 -10.08 -17.73
N GLY A 315 -0.25 -10.27 -17.25
CA GLY A 315 0.83 -9.32 -17.40
C GLY A 315 2.21 -9.95 -17.36
N LEU A 316 3.16 -9.18 -17.86
CA LEU A 316 4.58 -9.50 -17.88
C LEU A 316 5.36 -8.38 -17.22
N GLY A 317 6.42 -8.78 -16.53
CA GLY A 317 7.37 -7.92 -15.86
C GLY A 317 8.79 -8.30 -16.25
N ALA A 318 9.69 -7.33 -16.27
CA ALA A 318 11.11 -7.55 -16.52
C ALA A 318 11.94 -6.63 -15.63
N MET A 319 12.97 -7.20 -15.01
CA MET A 319 14.03 -6.44 -14.36
C MET A 319 15.18 -6.28 -15.37
N LEU A 320 15.38 -5.05 -15.84
CA LEU A 320 16.30 -4.66 -16.91
C LEU A 320 17.71 -4.33 -16.38
N GLY A 321 18.03 -4.70 -15.13
CA GLY A 321 19.30 -4.37 -14.49
C GLY A 321 19.38 -2.88 -14.17
N ALA A 322 20.38 -2.19 -14.74
CA ALA A 322 20.64 -0.75 -14.53
C ALA A 322 19.68 0.18 -15.28
N TRP A 323 18.58 -0.36 -15.81
CA TRP A 323 17.50 0.38 -16.47
C TRP A 323 16.18 0.18 -15.71
N GLY A 324 16.25 -0.38 -14.51
CA GLY A 324 15.13 -0.57 -13.61
C GLY A 324 14.20 -1.72 -13.95
N ALA A 325 12.95 -1.57 -13.53
CA ALA A 325 11.89 -2.55 -13.70
C ALA A 325 10.79 -1.98 -14.59
N LEU A 326 10.31 -2.80 -15.52
CA LEU A 326 9.19 -2.50 -16.40
C LEU A 326 8.16 -3.61 -16.28
N SER A 327 6.88 -3.26 -16.22
CA SER A 327 5.80 -4.23 -16.27
C SER A 327 4.62 -3.71 -17.06
N ALA A 328 3.94 -4.60 -17.78
CA ALA A 328 2.74 -4.29 -18.53
C ALA A 328 1.70 -5.39 -18.32
N ASP A 329 0.43 -4.99 -18.16
CA ASP A 329 -0.68 -5.90 -18.00
C ASP A 329 -1.93 -5.44 -18.75
N VAL A 330 -2.76 -6.42 -19.08
CA VAL A 330 -4.10 -6.22 -19.64
C VAL A 330 -5.11 -6.89 -18.72
N THR A 331 -6.13 -6.13 -18.33
CA THR A 331 -7.26 -6.63 -17.55
C THR A 331 -8.50 -6.60 -18.42
N HIS A 332 -9.13 -7.74 -18.64
CA HIS A 332 -10.43 -7.84 -19.27
C HIS A 332 -11.52 -7.98 -18.20
N ALA A 333 -12.58 -7.18 -18.28
CA ALA A 333 -13.68 -7.19 -17.34
C ALA A 333 -15.02 -7.27 -18.05
N ARG A 334 -15.90 -8.12 -17.53
CA ARG A 334 -17.32 -8.22 -17.82
C ARG A 334 -18.08 -7.68 -16.60
N SER A 335 -18.82 -6.60 -16.78
CA SER A 335 -19.50 -5.88 -15.69
C SER A 335 -20.95 -5.60 -16.06
N GLN A 336 -21.84 -5.66 -15.06
CA GLN A 336 -23.23 -5.27 -15.20
C GLN A 336 -23.57 -4.21 -14.17
N TRP A 337 -23.82 -2.99 -14.62
CA TRP A 337 -24.33 -1.92 -13.76
C TRP A 337 -25.82 -2.14 -13.50
N TYR A 338 -26.30 -1.66 -12.35
CA TYR A 338 -27.71 -1.75 -12.01
C TYR A 338 -28.59 -1.10 -13.09
N GLY A 339 -29.54 -1.85 -13.63
CA GLY A 339 -30.46 -1.38 -14.67
C GLY A 339 -29.88 -1.29 -16.09
N ASP A 340 -28.64 -1.73 -16.31
CA ASP A 340 -27.99 -1.77 -17.62
C ASP A 340 -27.73 -3.21 -18.11
N ASP A 341 -27.52 -3.35 -19.42
CA ASP A 341 -26.99 -4.57 -20.02
C ASP A 341 -25.54 -4.82 -19.62
N THR A 342 -25.14 -6.09 -19.69
CA THR A 342 -23.76 -6.48 -19.42
C THR A 342 -22.82 -5.88 -20.47
N ARG A 343 -21.72 -5.27 -20.01
CA ARG A 343 -20.67 -4.70 -20.85
C ARG A 343 -19.35 -5.41 -20.63
N THR A 344 -18.53 -5.40 -21.66
CA THR A 344 -17.15 -5.91 -21.61
C THR A 344 -16.20 -4.82 -22.02
N GLY A 345 -15.07 -4.70 -21.33
CA GLY A 345 -14.00 -3.81 -21.74
C GLY A 345 -12.66 -4.22 -21.16
N GLN A 346 -11.63 -3.48 -21.54
CA GLN A 346 -10.25 -3.77 -21.19
C GLN A 346 -9.58 -2.57 -20.53
N ARG A 347 -8.60 -2.84 -19.68
CA ARG A 347 -7.66 -1.85 -19.14
C ARG A 347 -6.25 -2.31 -19.44
N TRP A 348 -5.45 -1.42 -20.01
CA TRP A 348 -4.03 -1.59 -20.23
C TRP A 348 -3.27 -0.78 -19.18
N ARG A 349 -2.27 -1.39 -18.55
CA ARG A 349 -1.46 -0.73 -17.53
C ARG A 349 0.01 -0.98 -17.82
N VAL A 350 0.81 0.08 -17.78
CA VAL A 350 2.28 0.05 -17.91
C VAL A 350 2.87 0.74 -16.70
N ARG A 351 3.84 0.09 -16.05
CA ARG A 351 4.54 0.60 -14.86
C ARG A 351 6.03 0.50 -15.09
N TYR A 352 6.74 1.56 -14.76
CA TYR A 352 8.19 1.65 -14.82
C TYR A 352 8.72 2.25 -13.53
N ASN A 353 9.78 1.68 -12.97
CA ASN A 353 10.49 2.29 -11.87
C ASN A 353 11.98 2.04 -11.98
N GLU A 354 12.78 3.03 -11.62
CA GLU A 354 14.22 2.93 -11.59
C GLU A 354 14.83 3.71 -10.42
N GLY A 355 15.92 3.16 -9.87
CA GLY A 355 16.77 3.80 -8.89
C GLY A 355 18.22 3.72 -9.33
N LEU A 356 18.82 4.86 -9.68
CA LEU A 356 20.21 4.98 -10.11
C LEU A 356 21.13 5.28 -8.92
N ASP A 357 22.36 4.77 -8.97
CA ASP A 357 23.42 5.06 -7.99
C ASP A 357 23.77 6.55 -7.90
N SER A 358 23.43 7.34 -8.92
CA SER A 358 23.51 8.81 -8.93
C SER A 358 22.56 9.48 -7.92
N GLY A 359 21.77 8.71 -7.17
CA GLY A 359 20.75 9.23 -6.26
C GLY A 359 19.46 9.66 -6.96
N THR A 360 19.27 9.21 -8.21
CA THR A 360 18.06 9.47 -9.00
C THR A 360 17.07 8.34 -8.82
N THR A 361 15.82 8.66 -8.52
CA THR A 361 14.71 7.71 -8.44
C THR A 361 13.60 8.19 -9.34
N LEU A 362 13.12 7.32 -10.23
CA LEU A 362 12.06 7.61 -11.19
C LEU A 362 11.00 6.52 -11.07
N SER A 363 9.74 6.91 -10.99
CA SER A 363 8.61 6.00 -11.07
C SER A 363 7.55 6.59 -11.97
N MET A 364 7.00 5.77 -12.86
CA MET A 364 5.98 6.15 -13.81
C MET A 364 4.95 5.03 -13.91
N ALA A 365 3.67 5.41 -13.91
CA ALA A 365 2.59 4.49 -14.23
C ALA A 365 1.68 5.15 -15.27
N SER A 366 1.23 4.38 -16.24
CA SER A 366 0.25 4.81 -17.23
C SER A 366 -0.80 3.73 -17.40
N GLU A 367 -2.05 4.15 -17.41
CA GLU A 367 -3.21 3.30 -17.56
C GLU A 367 -4.10 3.86 -18.66
N GLU A 368 -4.56 2.97 -19.52
CA GLU A 368 -5.51 3.30 -20.56
C GLU A 368 -6.70 2.36 -20.46
N TYR A 369 -7.88 2.94 -20.53
CA TYR A 369 -9.13 2.27 -20.29
C TYR A 369 -9.93 2.23 -21.58
N ASP A 370 -10.46 1.06 -21.92
CA ASP A 370 -11.58 0.94 -22.85
C ASP A 370 -12.82 1.53 -22.18
N SER A 371 -12.86 2.85 -22.23
CA SER A 371 -13.75 3.71 -21.48
C SER A 371 -15.24 3.54 -21.79
N GLU A 372 -15.63 2.73 -22.78
CA GLU A 372 -17.04 2.39 -23.01
C GLU A 372 -17.49 1.16 -22.24
N GLY A 373 -16.61 0.15 -22.14
CA GLY A 373 -16.93 -1.18 -21.65
C GLY A 373 -16.27 -1.58 -20.33
N TYR A 374 -15.16 -0.96 -19.94
CA TYR A 374 -14.46 -1.30 -18.72
C TYR A 374 -15.10 -0.62 -17.50
N SER A 375 -15.15 -1.37 -16.40
CA SER A 375 -15.45 -0.86 -15.06
C SER A 375 -14.68 -1.72 -14.06
N SER A 376 -14.29 -1.15 -12.93
CA SER A 376 -13.73 -1.93 -11.83
C SER A 376 -14.84 -2.68 -11.07
N LEU A 377 -14.44 -3.64 -10.23
CA LEU A 377 -15.36 -4.37 -9.37
C LEU A 377 -16.12 -3.41 -8.44
N SER A 378 -15.38 -2.49 -7.79
CA SER A 378 -15.94 -1.51 -6.87
C SER A 378 -16.89 -0.55 -7.58
N GLU A 379 -16.55 -0.05 -8.77
CA GLU A 379 -17.45 0.80 -9.58
C GLU A 379 -18.75 0.08 -9.93
N THR A 380 -18.67 -1.20 -10.28
CA THR A 380 -19.84 -2.01 -10.65
C THR A 380 -20.74 -2.27 -9.45
N LEU A 381 -20.17 -2.79 -8.36
CA LEU A 381 -20.95 -3.18 -7.16
C LEU A 381 -21.52 -1.96 -6.42
N ASN A 382 -20.86 -0.80 -6.47
CA ASN A 382 -21.41 0.43 -5.89
C ASN A 382 -22.71 0.92 -6.58
N THR A 383 -23.05 0.37 -7.76
CA THR A 383 -24.34 0.66 -8.42
C THR A 383 -25.50 -0.19 -7.88
N TRP A 384 -25.20 -1.30 -7.21
CA TRP A 384 -26.19 -2.26 -6.70
C TRP A 384 -26.53 -1.93 -5.24
N CYS A 385 -27.74 -1.43 -5.02
CA CYS A 385 -28.20 -0.89 -3.74
C CYS A 385 -29.34 -1.72 -3.17
N GLU A 386 -29.55 -1.64 -1.86
CA GLU A 386 -30.73 -2.22 -1.24
C GLU A 386 -32.00 -1.49 -1.68
N SER A 387 -33.07 -2.25 -1.94
CA SER A 387 -34.27 -1.80 -2.65
C SER A 387 -35.00 -0.63 -1.99
N ASP A 388 -34.85 -0.48 -0.67
CA ASP A 388 -35.52 0.58 0.11
C ASP A 388 -34.77 1.92 0.10
N HIS A 389 -33.50 1.93 -0.36
CA HIS A 389 -32.65 3.12 -0.39
C HIS A 389 -31.78 3.13 -1.66
N PRO A 390 -32.26 3.69 -2.79
CA PRO A 390 -31.43 3.81 -3.99
C PRO A 390 -30.20 4.68 -3.68
N CYS A 391 -29.00 4.26 -4.10
CA CYS A 391 -27.73 4.94 -3.79
C CYS A 391 -27.55 6.32 -4.46
N GLY A 392 -28.63 7.04 -4.77
CA GLY A 392 -28.56 8.29 -5.53
C GLY A 392 -28.03 8.10 -6.95
N TYR A 393 -27.93 6.86 -7.43
CA TYR A 393 -27.52 6.53 -8.80
C TYR A 393 -28.68 6.84 -9.76
N SER A 394 -28.93 8.13 -9.95
CA SER A 394 -29.81 8.62 -10.99
C SER A 394 -29.14 8.39 -12.36
N SER A 395 -29.91 8.02 -13.38
CA SER A 395 -29.44 7.99 -14.78
C SER A 395 -28.82 9.33 -15.23
N VAL A 396 -29.08 10.42 -14.50
CA VAL A 396 -28.54 11.77 -14.71
C VAL A 396 -27.10 11.94 -14.16
N TYR A 397 -26.67 11.12 -13.19
CA TYR A 397 -25.35 11.19 -12.54
C TYR A 397 -24.58 9.87 -12.69
N ARG A 398 -24.28 9.47 -13.93
CA ARG A 398 -23.26 8.44 -14.17
C ARG A 398 -21.88 8.99 -13.78
N PRO A 399 -21.05 8.25 -13.03
CA PRO A 399 -19.66 8.63 -12.78
C PRO A 399 -18.92 8.72 -14.12
N LEU A 400 -17.98 9.66 -14.17
CA LEU A 400 -17.17 9.88 -15.36
C LEU A 400 -16.32 8.64 -15.62
N LYS A 401 -16.42 8.10 -16.83
CA LYS A 401 -15.60 6.95 -17.22
C LYS A 401 -14.19 7.42 -17.52
N GLN A 402 -13.24 6.91 -16.73
CA GLN A 402 -11.82 7.19 -16.94
C GLN A 402 -11.40 6.72 -18.33
N LYS A 403 -10.63 7.56 -19.02
CA LYS A 403 -10.08 7.25 -20.34
C LYS A 403 -8.60 6.88 -20.24
N SER A 404 -7.83 7.77 -19.61
CA SER A 404 -6.41 7.52 -19.38
C SER A 404 -5.98 8.18 -18.08
N ARG A 405 -4.95 7.59 -17.49
CA ARG A 405 -4.32 8.08 -16.29
C ARG A 405 -2.82 7.88 -16.39
N THR A 406 -2.06 8.94 -16.19
CA THR A 406 -0.60 8.87 -16.19
C THR A 406 -0.08 9.59 -14.95
N SER A 407 0.87 8.96 -14.27
CA SER A 407 1.55 9.51 -13.12
C SER A 407 3.07 9.35 -13.28
N VAL A 408 3.81 10.35 -12.84
CA VAL A 408 5.27 10.41 -12.89
C VAL A 408 5.76 10.99 -11.57
N SER A 409 6.80 10.38 -11.00
CA SER A 409 7.52 10.90 -9.84
C SER A 409 9.01 10.71 -10.03
N LEU A 410 9.75 11.80 -9.91
CA LEU A 410 11.20 11.87 -10.02
C LEU A 410 11.74 12.50 -8.74
N SER A 411 12.77 11.90 -8.15
CA SER A 411 13.53 12.49 -7.05
C SER A 411 15.01 12.30 -7.30
N GLN A 412 15.76 13.40 -7.25
CA GLN A 412 17.19 13.47 -7.53
C GLN A 412 17.93 14.05 -6.32
N SER A 413 18.82 13.26 -5.73
CA SER A 413 19.81 13.78 -4.79
C SER A 413 20.93 14.48 -5.57
N LEU A 414 21.25 15.73 -5.19
CA LEU A 414 22.35 16.51 -5.76
C LEU A 414 23.52 16.62 -4.78
N GLY A 415 23.59 15.73 -3.78
CA GLY A 415 24.61 15.74 -2.75
C GLY A 415 24.53 17.02 -1.90
N GLU A 416 25.66 17.73 -1.77
CA GLU A 416 25.73 19.00 -1.02
C GLU A 416 24.90 20.12 -1.66
N ALA A 417 24.60 20.03 -2.96
CA ALA A 417 23.76 21.01 -3.64
C ALA A 417 22.27 20.83 -3.29
N GLY A 418 21.87 19.79 -2.55
CA GLY A 418 20.52 19.59 -2.06
C GLY A 418 19.77 18.45 -2.76
N SER A 419 18.45 18.55 -2.82
CA SER A 419 17.57 17.56 -3.44
C SER A 419 16.53 18.24 -4.34
N LEU A 420 16.22 17.59 -5.46
CA LEU A 420 15.19 17.99 -6.40
C LEU A 420 14.12 16.91 -6.45
N SER A 421 12.86 17.30 -6.40
CA SER A 421 11.71 16.43 -6.54
C SER A 421 10.75 16.98 -7.57
N LEU A 422 10.17 16.10 -8.39
CA LEU A 422 9.16 16.42 -9.37
C LEU A 422 8.09 15.33 -9.35
N ASN A 423 6.83 15.72 -9.27
CA ASN A 423 5.70 14.82 -9.32
C ASN A 423 4.65 15.36 -10.28
N GLY A 424 4.00 14.48 -11.02
CA GLY A 424 3.01 14.84 -12.02
C GLY A 424 1.95 13.77 -12.12
N SER A 425 0.69 14.16 -12.28
CA SER A 425 -0.36 13.24 -12.68
C SER A 425 -1.34 13.92 -13.63
N ARG A 426 -1.87 13.15 -14.56
CA ARG A 426 -2.91 13.57 -15.49
C ARG A 426 -3.94 12.47 -15.63
N GLN A 427 -5.20 12.84 -15.44
CA GLN A 427 -6.35 11.96 -15.59
C GLN A 427 -7.34 12.60 -16.55
N THR A 428 -7.82 11.81 -17.49
CA THR A 428 -8.81 12.25 -18.48
C THR A 428 -10.04 11.36 -18.43
N TYR A 429 -11.18 11.93 -18.78
CA TYR A 429 -12.45 11.24 -18.81
C TYR A 429 -13.01 11.20 -20.23
N ARG A 430 -13.80 10.18 -20.55
CA ARG A 430 -14.43 10.04 -21.87
C ARG A 430 -15.68 10.92 -21.97
N ASN A 431 -15.90 11.49 -23.15
CA ASN A 431 -17.08 12.28 -23.52
C ASN A 431 -17.39 13.43 -22.56
N ASP A 432 -16.34 13.93 -21.91
CA ASP A 432 -16.43 15.01 -20.94
C ASP A 432 -15.19 15.88 -21.07
N SER A 433 -15.35 17.19 -20.84
CA SER A 433 -14.24 18.15 -20.85
C SER A 433 -13.40 18.09 -19.56
N SER A 434 -13.91 17.37 -18.56
CA SER A 434 -13.25 17.16 -17.28
C SER A 434 -11.89 16.50 -17.48
N ASN A 435 -10.90 17.07 -16.83
CA ASN A 435 -9.56 16.52 -16.71
C ASN A 435 -9.00 16.96 -15.36
N GLY A 436 -8.21 16.10 -14.74
CA GLY A 436 -7.46 16.43 -13.54
C GLY A 436 -5.98 16.44 -13.90
N THR A 437 -5.30 17.54 -13.63
CA THR A 437 -3.84 17.63 -13.76
C THR A 437 -3.25 18.16 -12.48
N SER A 438 -2.25 17.47 -11.95
CA SER A 438 -1.47 17.93 -10.81
C SER A 438 0.01 17.86 -11.15
N TRP A 439 0.73 18.93 -10.88
CA TRP A 439 2.18 19.01 -11.04
C TRP A 439 2.78 19.62 -9.79
N GLY A 440 3.89 19.07 -9.32
CA GLY A 440 4.66 19.55 -8.21
C GLY A 440 6.14 19.49 -8.56
N ALA A 441 6.88 20.51 -8.15
CA ALA A 441 8.33 20.53 -8.20
C ALA A 441 8.84 21.16 -6.90
N GLY A 442 9.79 20.53 -6.24
CA GLY A 442 10.38 21.02 -5.00
C GLY A 442 11.89 20.90 -5.06
N TYR A 443 12.60 21.97 -4.73
CA TYR A 443 14.04 21.97 -4.56
C TYR A 443 14.37 22.37 -3.13
N SER A 444 15.18 21.59 -2.43
CA SER A 444 15.63 21.92 -1.08
C SER A 444 17.13 21.79 -0.95
N THR A 445 17.77 22.72 -0.24
CA THR A 445 19.22 22.70 -0.02
C THR A 445 19.58 23.20 1.37
N MET A 446 20.74 22.78 1.87
CA MET A 446 21.26 23.18 3.17
C MET A 446 22.45 24.12 2.97
N LEU A 447 22.21 25.41 3.14
CA LEU A 447 23.25 26.43 3.06
C LEU A 447 24.06 26.46 4.37
N TRP A 448 25.38 26.42 4.23
CA TRP A 448 26.35 26.50 5.35
C TRP A 448 26.13 25.49 6.49
N GLY A 449 25.46 24.37 6.20
CA GLY A 449 25.14 23.35 7.21
C GLY A 449 24.21 23.82 8.34
N ARG A 450 23.50 24.94 8.18
CA ARG A 450 22.65 25.53 9.23
C ARG A 450 21.32 26.11 8.73
N LEU A 451 21.25 26.50 7.46
CA LEU A 451 20.06 27.11 6.89
C LEU A 451 19.47 26.19 5.82
N VAL A 452 18.27 25.68 6.06
CA VAL A 452 17.52 24.93 5.04
C VAL A 452 16.70 25.92 4.22
N VAL A 453 16.90 25.91 2.90
CA VAL A 453 16.09 26.68 1.95
C VAL A 453 15.36 25.69 1.08
N SER A 454 14.03 25.79 1.02
CA SER A 454 13.21 25.05 0.06
C SER A 454 12.45 26.01 -0.86
N LEU A 455 12.32 25.61 -2.12
CA LEU A 455 11.53 26.26 -3.13
C LEU A 455 10.57 25.22 -3.71
N ASP A 456 9.29 25.41 -3.43
CA ASP A 456 8.24 24.49 -3.82
C ASP A 456 7.26 25.19 -4.78
N TRP A 457 6.94 24.50 -5.87
CA TRP A 457 5.96 24.93 -6.86
C TRP A 457 4.96 23.81 -7.07
N SER A 458 3.67 24.13 -7.02
CA SER A 458 2.61 23.18 -7.34
C SER A 458 1.53 23.82 -8.19
N ARG A 459 1.01 23.08 -9.16
CA ARG A 459 -0.13 23.46 -9.99
C ARG A 459 -1.11 22.30 -10.06
N ASN A 460 -2.28 22.52 -9.47
CA ASN A 460 -3.42 21.62 -9.57
C ASN A 460 -4.47 22.31 -10.45
N GLN A 461 -4.98 21.61 -11.45
CA GLN A 461 -6.07 22.08 -12.28
C GLN A 461 -7.08 20.96 -12.43
N ASN A 462 -8.31 21.23 -12.00
CA ASN A 462 -9.44 20.35 -12.27
C ASN A 462 -10.39 21.08 -13.21
N THR A 463 -10.70 20.45 -14.34
CA THR A 463 -11.75 20.90 -15.24
C THR A 463 -13.04 20.17 -14.87
N ASP A 464 -14.13 20.90 -14.72
CA ASP A 464 -15.47 20.33 -14.48
C ASP A 464 -16.13 19.87 -15.79
N ARG A 465 -17.34 19.31 -15.69
CA ARG A 465 -18.11 18.84 -16.86
C ARG A 465 -18.46 19.95 -17.86
N GLN A 466 -18.47 21.20 -17.40
CA GLN A 466 -18.78 22.38 -18.20
C GLN A 466 -17.53 23.03 -18.81
N GLY A 467 -16.36 22.42 -18.63
CA GLY A 467 -15.09 22.94 -19.14
C GLY A 467 -14.50 24.06 -18.30
N ARG A 468 -15.05 24.33 -17.11
CA ARG A 468 -14.53 25.36 -16.21
C ARG A 468 -13.37 24.78 -15.41
N THR A 469 -12.28 25.53 -15.34
CA THR A 469 -11.07 25.13 -14.64
C THR A 469 -11.04 25.80 -13.27
N SER A 470 -10.85 25.00 -12.22
CA SER A 470 -10.59 25.44 -10.83
C SER A 470 -9.18 25.07 -10.39
#